data_AF-A0A7G7MJQ5-F1
#
_entry.id   AF-A0A7G7MJQ5-F1
#
_cell.length_a   1.000
_cell.length_b   1.000
_cell.length_c   1.000
_cell.angle_alpha   90.00
_cell.angle_beta   90.00
_cell.angle_gamma   90.00
#
_symmetry.space_group_name_H-M   'P 1'
#
loop_
_entity.id
_entity.type
_entity.pdbx_description
1 polymer ?
#
loop_
_entity_poly.entity_id
_entity_poly.type
_entity_poly.pdbx_seq_one_letter_code
_entity_poly.pdbx_strand_id
1 'polypeptide(L)'
;MTAAPRALRYGLVTSALVLIVCAVLAVVAGTAFASATTVLGAATQRTFGTVTAVDGDAVTLTWAPAGGPSRNDSVELAGPPPPVGTRTEVAYSAAGAPLIPGAAVLADADRALSTLVLAGVVAVLVGAVGAWQVVSRRRALRQPPRTLDVGRVRIRSGLTGRSWLETATVPPRWVPLHFDPALPALPSPASVRLRGDPLRHRYVAAEIDGRPVPPSGPVRTAEPRGHRTDNPARPDASAAERAAAYAPLRRQLLADLPLTVPAPLVAALWTVVDGGGFGTWLATTALLAALALFTAAVRGTDPTT
;
A
#
# COMPACT_ATOMS: atom_id res chain seq x y z
N MET A 1 -30.09 -6.29 10.74
CA MET A 1 -28.95 -5.92 9.88
C MET A 1 -27.94 -7.07 9.88
N THR A 2 -27.74 -7.76 8.74
CA THR A 2 -26.70 -8.79 8.63
C THR A 2 -25.33 -8.14 8.73
N ALA A 3 -24.49 -8.59 9.67
CA ALA A 3 -23.15 -8.06 9.86
C ALA A 3 -22.35 -8.07 8.55
N ALA A 4 -21.54 -7.04 8.30
CA ALA A 4 -20.73 -6.97 7.10
C ALA A 4 -19.83 -8.23 6.99
N PRO A 5 -19.75 -8.85 5.79
CA PRO A 5 -18.92 -10.03 5.59
C PRO A 5 -17.48 -9.73 6.02
N ARG A 6 -16.84 -10.70 6.69
CA ARG A 6 -15.50 -10.56 7.27
C ARG A 6 -14.48 -9.95 6.30
N ALA A 7 -14.53 -10.39 5.05
CA ALA A 7 -13.67 -9.89 3.97
C ALA A 7 -13.75 -8.37 3.79
N LEU A 8 -14.96 -7.78 3.88
CA LEU A 8 -15.14 -6.33 3.80
C LEU A 8 -14.55 -5.64 5.03
N ARG A 9 -14.76 -6.18 6.24
CA ARG A 9 -14.17 -5.62 7.46
C ARG A 9 -12.65 -5.62 7.39
N TYR A 10 -12.03 -6.72 6.95
CA TYR A 10 -10.58 -6.81 6.81
C TYR A 10 -10.03 -5.87 5.72
N GLY A 11 -10.70 -5.80 4.57
CA GLY A 11 -10.37 -4.85 3.52
C GLY A 11 -10.48 -3.40 3.98
N LEU A 12 -11.50 -3.06 4.77
CA LEU A 12 -11.67 -1.72 5.33
C LEU A 12 -10.56 -1.37 6.33
N VAL A 13 -10.23 -2.28 7.26
CA VAL A 13 -9.16 -2.07 8.25
C VAL A 13 -7.82 -1.84 7.57
N THR A 14 -7.46 -2.67 6.60
CA THR A 14 -6.18 -2.53 5.87
C THR A 14 -6.14 -1.31 4.96
N SER A 15 -7.27 -0.95 4.32
CA SER A 15 -7.37 0.30 3.55
C SER A 15 -7.24 1.52 4.47
N ALA A 16 -7.93 1.53 5.61
CA ALA A 16 -7.85 2.60 6.60
C ALA A 16 -6.43 2.76 7.12
N LEU A 17 -5.72 1.66 7.38
CA LEU A 17 -4.31 1.69 7.78
C LEU A 17 -3.44 2.40 6.73
N VAL A 18 -3.57 2.06 5.45
CA VAL A 18 -2.81 2.76 4.38
C VAL A 18 -3.17 4.23 4.32
N LEU A 19 -4.47 4.57 4.38
CA LEU A 19 -4.92 5.97 4.33
C LEU A 19 -4.45 6.79 5.52
N ILE A 20 -4.40 6.21 6.72
CA ILE A 20 -3.84 6.87 7.92
C ILE A 20 -2.35 7.14 7.72
N VAL A 21 -1.58 6.16 7.22
CA VAL A 21 -0.16 6.35 6.92
C VAL A 21 0.02 7.47 5.88
N CYS A 22 -0.75 7.44 4.77
CA CYS A 22 -0.71 8.50 3.77
C CYS A 22 -1.09 9.88 4.34
N ALA A 23 -2.08 9.95 5.23
CA ALA A 23 -2.48 11.21 5.86
C ALA A 23 -1.37 11.77 6.76
N VAL A 24 -0.73 10.91 7.57
CA VAL A 24 0.42 11.33 8.41
C VAL A 24 1.57 11.83 7.55
N LEU A 25 1.93 11.09 6.48
CA LEU A 25 2.97 11.52 5.53
C LEU A 25 2.62 12.85 4.87
N ALA A 26 1.36 13.03 4.45
CA ALA A 26 0.91 14.26 3.82
C ALA A 26 0.93 15.45 4.78
N VAL A 27 0.59 15.26 6.06
CA VAL A 27 0.69 16.32 7.07
C VAL A 27 2.16 16.73 7.29
N VAL A 28 3.05 15.75 7.51
CA VAL A 28 4.48 16.03 7.73
C VAL A 28 5.14 16.68 6.51
N ALA A 29 4.87 16.16 5.32
CA ALA A 29 5.38 16.73 4.09
C ALA A 29 4.76 18.11 3.78
N GLY A 30 3.47 18.29 4.08
CA GLY A 30 2.78 19.57 3.90
C GLY A 30 3.36 20.68 4.77
N THR A 31 3.69 20.40 6.03
CA THR A 31 4.33 21.38 6.92
C THR A 31 5.76 21.71 6.48
N ALA A 32 6.55 20.71 6.08
CA ALA A 32 7.88 20.92 5.52
C ALA A 32 7.84 21.77 4.24
N PHE A 33 6.93 21.44 3.31
CA PHE A 33 6.74 22.18 2.06
C PHE A 33 6.29 23.63 2.30
N ALA A 34 5.32 23.86 3.20
CA ALA A 34 4.88 25.21 3.57
C ALA A 34 6.01 26.05 4.17
N SER A 35 6.88 25.42 4.96
CA SER A 35 8.03 26.08 5.58
C SER A 35 9.07 26.46 4.52
N ALA A 36 9.43 25.53 3.64
CA ALA A 36 10.36 25.77 2.56
C ALA A 36 9.85 26.82 1.56
N THR A 37 8.57 26.76 1.17
CA THR A 37 7.96 27.74 0.26
C THR A 37 7.90 29.15 0.86
N THR A 38 7.77 29.29 2.18
CA THR A 38 7.86 30.59 2.85
C THR A 38 9.26 31.21 2.69
N VAL A 39 10.31 30.40 2.89
CA VAL A 39 11.71 30.83 2.70
C VAL A 39 11.98 31.18 1.23
N LEU A 40 11.55 30.31 0.31
CA LEU A 40 11.73 30.50 -1.13
C LEU A 40 10.96 31.71 -1.67
N GLY A 41 9.73 31.92 -1.20
CA GLY A 41 8.88 33.04 -1.61
C GLY A 41 9.39 34.39 -1.12
N ALA A 42 10.11 34.43 0.00
CA ALA A 42 10.76 35.65 0.49
C ALA A 42 11.96 36.07 -0.37
N ALA A 43 12.68 35.11 -0.96
CA ALA A 43 13.88 35.34 -1.76
C ALA A 43 13.55 35.86 -3.17
N THR A 44 13.17 37.14 -3.26
CA THR A 44 12.72 37.79 -4.50
C THR A 44 13.84 38.48 -5.29
N GLN A 45 14.97 38.78 -4.66
CA GLN A 45 16.10 39.44 -5.32
C GLN A 45 17.15 38.42 -5.79
N ARG A 46 17.96 38.82 -6.78
CA ARG A 46 19.02 38.01 -7.39
C ARG A 46 20.30 38.82 -7.55
N THR A 47 21.43 38.18 -7.29
CA THR A 47 22.77 38.73 -7.53
C THR A 47 23.74 37.57 -7.79
N PHE A 48 25.03 37.85 -7.99
CA PHE A 48 26.06 36.82 -8.08
C PHE A 48 26.94 36.85 -6.83
N GLY A 49 27.30 35.66 -6.37
CA GLY A 49 28.26 35.44 -5.30
C GLY A 49 29.36 34.49 -5.74
N THR A 50 30.41 34.41 -4.94
CA THR A 50 31.52 33.47 -5.13
C THR A 50 31.65 32.60 -3.89
N VAL A 51 31.77 31.29 -4.08
CA VAL A 51 32.07 30.34 -3.01
C VAL A 51 33.49 30.58 -2.52
N THR A 52 33.66 30.94 -1.26
CA THR A 52 34.98 31.25 -0.67
C THR A 52 35.49 30.17 0.26
N ALA A 53 34.61 29.37 0.85
CA ALA A 53 34.99 28.20 1.63
C ALA A 53 33.93 27.10 1.50
N VAL A 54 34.36 25.87 1.76
CA VAL A 54 33.54 24.66 1.82
C VAL A 54 33.81 24.00 3.17
N ASP A 55 32.76 23.71 3.93
CA ASP A 55 32.82 23.02 5.22
C ASP A 55 31.74 21.94 5.29
N GLY A 56 32.14 20.68 5.05
CA GLY A 56 31.20 19.57 4.88
C GLY A 56 30.20 19.83 3.76
N ASP A 57 28.91 19.82 4.12
CA ASP A 57 27.79 20.07 3.20
C ASP A 57 27.39 21.56 3.16
N ALA A 58 28.15 22.45 3.81
CA ALA A 58 27.91 23.88 3.78
C ALA A 58 28.97 24.62 2.95
N VAL A 59 28.55 25.71 2.30
CA VAL A 59 29.45 26.62 1.59
C VAL A 59 29.33 28.03 2.13
N THR A 60 30.47 28.69 2.32
CA THR A 60 30.51 30.11 2.62
C THR A 60 30.55 30.88 1.32
N LEU A 61 29.60 31.80 1.15
CA LEU A 61 29.46 32.64 -0.03
C LEU A 61 29.85 34.07 0.31
N THR A 62 30.70 34.68 -0.53
CA THR A 62 30.90 36.12 -0.53
C THR A 62 30.07 36.73 -1.66
N TRP A 63 29.17 37.64 -1.32
CA TRP A 63 28.22 38.25 -2.26
C TRP A 63 27.79 39.64 -1.81
N ALA A 64 27.27 40.47 -2.72
CA ALA A 64 26.78 41.80 -2.41
C ALA A 64 25.31 41.96 -2.82
N PRO A 65 24.38 42.27 -1.89
CA PRO A 65 23.02 42.65 -2.23
C PRO A 65 23.03 43.98 -3.01
N ALA A 66 22.01 44.19 -3.85
CA ALA A 66 21.89 45.39 -4.67
C ALA A 66 21.92 46.66 -3.78
N GLY A 67 22.96 47.48 -3.96
CA GLY A 67 23.15 48.73 -3.20
C GLY A 67 23.62 48.55 -1.75
N GLY A 68 24.00 47.33 -1.34
CA GLY A 68 24.48 47.04 0.01
C GLY A 68 25.95 46.60 0.06
N PRO A 69 26.54 46.52 1.27
CA PRO A 69 27.91 46.06 1.46
C PRO A 69 28.04 44.56 1.17
N SER A 70 29.25 44.11 0.81
CA SER A 70 29.54 42.68 0.68
C SER A 70 29.31 41.95 2.00
N ARG A 71 28.72 40.76 1.92
CA ARG A 71 28.43 39.87 3.04
C ARG A 71 29.06 38.50 2.82
N ASN A 72 29.33 37.81 3.92
CA ASN A 72 29.71 36.40 3.94
C ASN A 72 28.62 35.63 4.67
N ASP A 73 27.95 34.71 3.98
CA ASP A 73 26.88 33.90 4.57
C ASP A 73 27.14 32.43 4.25
N SER A 74 26.83 31.55 5.21
CA SER A 74 26.91 30.10 5.03
C SER A 74 25.59 29.56 4.49
N VAL A 75 25.66 28.67 3.49
CA VAL A 75 24.51 28.02 2.87
C VAL A 75 24.73 26.51 2.86
N GLU A 76 23.80 25.80 3.50
CA GLU A 76 23.77 24.33 3.50
C GLU A 76 23.26 23.80 2.16
N LEU A 77 23.92 22.77 1.65
CA LEU A 77 23.63 22.13 0.36
C LEU A 77 23.15 20.69 0.57
N ALA A 78 22.25 20.24 -0.30
CA ALA A 78 21.77 18.86 -0.29
C ALA A 78 22.67 17.89 -1.08
N GLY A 79 23.74 18.38 -1.70
CA GLY A 79 24.61 17.62 -2.58
C GLY A 79 26.05 18.11 -2.52
N PRO A 80 26.95 17.53 -3.33
CA PRO A 80 28.37 17.84 -3.26
C PRO A 80 28.60 19.34 -3.50
N PRO A 81 29.36 20.00 -2.63
CA PRO A 81 29.58 21.44 -2.73
C PRO A 81 30.36 21.79 -3.99
N PRO A 82 30.01 22.91 -4.67
CA PRO A 82 30.81 23.40 -5.78
C PRO A 82 32.22 23.79 -5.33
N PRO A 83 33.24 23.75 -6.21
CA PRO A 83 34.60 24.14 -5.87
C PRO A 83 34.69 25.60 -5.37
N VAL A 84 35.62 25.88 -4.47
CA VAL A 84 35.98 27.26 -4.07
C VAL A 84 36.36 28.07 -5.32
N GLY A 85 35.89 29.31 -5.38
CA GLY A 85 36.01 30.19 -6.54
C GLY A 85 34.85 30.08 -7.54
N THR A 86 33.94 29.12 -7.37
CA THR A 86 32.76 29.01 -8.23
C THR A 86 31.85 30.23 -8.05
N ARG A 87 31.59 30.93 -9.17
CA ARG A 87 30.59 31.98 -9.24
C ARG A 87 29.21 31.36 -9.39
N THR A 88 28.28 31.72 -8.53
CA THR A 88 26.91 31.18 -8.53
C THR A 88 25.88 32.29 -8.38
N GLU A 89 24.67 32.05 -8.86
CA GLU A 89 23.54 32.94 -8.64
C GLU A 89 23.06 32.82 -7.19
N VAL A 90 22.87 33.96 -6.53
CA VAL A 90 22.41 34.07 -5.15
C VAL A 90 21.02 34.69 -5.15
N ALA A 91 20.05 33.90 -4.70
CA ALA A 91 18.69 34.31 -4.40
C ALA A 91 18.59 34.78 -2.96
N TYR A 92 18.07 35.98 -2.70
CA TYR A 92 18.04 36.51 -1.34
C TYR A 92 16.85 37.45 -1.07
N SER A 93 16.67 37.77 0.21
CA SER A 93 15.77 38.81 0.70
C SER A 93 16.54 39.73 1.64
N ALA A 94 16.00 40.93 1.95
CA ALA A 94 16.71 41.90 2.78
C ALA A 94 17.06 41.37 4.19
N ALA A 95 16.24 40.46 4.73
CA ALA A 95 16.39 39.94 6.09
C ALA A 95 16.63 38.42 6.14
N GLY A 96 16.55 37.70 5.02
CA GLY A 96 16.64 36.23 4.98
C GLY A 96 18.02 35.72 4.60
N ALA A 97 18.25 34.42 4.85
CA ALA A 97 19.44 33.73 4.39
C ALA A 97 19.49 33.66 2.85
N PRO A 98 20.68 33.76 2.25
CA PRO A 98 20.84 33.56 0.82
C PRO A 98 20.63 32.09 0.43
N LEU A 99 20.17 31.90 -0.80
CA LEU A 99 19.93 30.60 -1.41
C LEU A 99 20.72 30.52 -2.71
N ILE A 100 21.27 29.34 -2.99
CA ILE A 100 21.95 29.03 -4.25
C ILE A 100 21.39 27.73 -4.84
N PRO A 101 21.65 27.43 -6.13
CA PRO A 101 21.37 26.12 -6.68
C PRO A 101 21.99 25.01 -5.83
N GLY A 102 21.19 24.01 -5.47
CA GLY A 102 21.61 22.92 -4.59
C GLY A 102 21.42 23.18 -3.09
N ALA A 103 20.93 24.36 -2.69
CA ALA A 103 20.60 24.65 -1.29
C ALA A 103 19.66 23.60 -0.69
N ALA A 104 19.91 23.21 0.56
CA ALA A 104 19.15 22.17 1.26
C ALA A 104 17.64 22.43 1.26
N VAL A 105 17.22 23.70 1.44
CA VAL A 105 15.81 24.10 1.41
C VAL A 105 15.11 23.80 0.08
N LEU A 106 15.82 23.86 -1.06
CA LEU A 106 15.26 23.52 -2.36
C LEU A 106 15.01 22.01 -2.46
N ALA A 107 15.98 21.22 -2.01
CA ALA A 107 15.84 19.76 -1.98
C ALA A 107 14.74 19.32 -1.00
N ASP A 108 14.63 19.97 0.16
CA ASP A 108 13.58 19.67 1.13
C ASP A 108 12.19 20.01 0.59
N ALA A 109 12.05 21.12 -0.14
CA ALA A 109 10.81 21.45 -0.84
C ALA A 109 10.44 20.37 -1.88
N ASP A 110 11.40 19.93 -2.69
CA ASP A 110 11.19 18.90 -3.72
C ASP A 110 10.83 17.53 -3.11
N ARG A 111 11.55 17.09 -2.08
CA ARG A 111 11.26 15.86 -1.32
C ARG A 111 9.88 15.91 -0.68
N ALA A 112 9.52 17.04 -0.08
CA ALA A 112 8.22 17.24 0.54
C ALA A 112 7.09 17.19 -0.51
N LEU A 113 7.26 17.84 -1.66
CA LEU A 113 6.31 17.76 -2.77
C LEU A 113 6.17 16.33 -3.30
N SER A 114 7.29 15.64 -3.53
CA SER A 114 7.30 14.24 -3.98
C SER A 114 6.57 13.32 -2.99
N THR A 115 6.75 13.54 -1.68
CA THR A 115 6.05 12.80 -0.63
C THR A 115 4.55 13.07 -0.64
N LEU A 116 4.13 14.33 -0.83
CA LEU A 116 2.71 14.71 -0.97
C LEU A 116 2.07 14.02 -2.18
N VAL A 117 2.74 14.06 -3.34
CA VAL A 117 2.27 13.42 -4.57
C VAL A 117 2.14 11.91 -4.38
N LEU A 118 3.16 11.26 -3.81
CA LEU A 118 3.15 9.83 -3.53
C LEU A 118 1.98 9.46 -2.60
N ALA A 119 1.81 10.18 -1.48
CA ALA A 119 0.72 9.94 -0.54
C ALA A 119 -0.65 10.10 -1.20
N GLY A 120 -0.83 11.15 -2.01
CA GLY A 120 -2.05 11.38 -2.78
C GLY A 120 -2.35 10.28 -3.79
N VAL A 121 -1.36 9.88 -4.60
CA VAL A 121 -1.50 8.80 -5.59
C VAL A 121 -1.84 7.47 -4.91
N VAL A 122 -1.14 7.10 -3.85
CA VAL A 122 -1.42 5.87 -3.11
C VAL A 122 -2.84 5.89 -2.52
N ALA A 123 -3.24 7.00 -1.89
CA ALA A 123 -4.59 7.14 -1.33
C ALA A 123 -5.68 7.00 -2.40
N VAL A 124 -5.50 7.63 -3.57
CA VAL A 124 -6.42 7.51 -4.71
C VAL A 124 -6.48 6.08 -5.23
N LEU A 125 -5.34 5.40 -5.39
CA LEU A 125 -5.29 4.01 -5.86
C LEU A 125 -5.98 3.04 -4.89
N VAL A 126 -5.71 3.18 -3.58
CA VAL A 126 -6.36 2.37 -2.54
C VAL A 126 -7.87 2.62 -2.55
N GLY A 127 -8.30 3.88 -2.61
CA GLY A 127 -9.71 4.25 -2.72
C GLY A 127 -10.38 3.67 -3.96
N ALA A 128 -9.72 3.76 -5.13
CA ALA A 128 -10.22 3.23 -6.39
C ALA A 128 -10.36 1.70 -6.37
N VAL A 129 -9.35 0.98 -5.85
CA VAL A 129 -9.41 -0.48 -5.70
C VAL A 129 -10.51 -0.88 -4.71
N GLY A 130 -10.65 -0.16 -3.59
CA GLY A 130 -11.71 -0.39 -2.61
C GLY A 130 -13.11 -0.18 -3.21
N ALA A 131 -13.32 0.92 -3.93
CA ALA A 131 -14.57 1.21 -4.62
C ALA A 131 -14.90 0.13 -5.67
N TRP A 132 -13.91 -0.25 -6.48
CA TRP A 132 -14.04 -1.32 -7.47
C TRP A 132 -14.41 -2.66 -6.82
N GLN A 133 -13.81 -3.02 -5.69
CA GLN A 133 -14.15 -4.24 -4.95
C GLN A 133 -15.60 -4.20 -4.43
N VAL A 134 -16.03 -3.07 -3.86
CA VAL A 134 -17.41 -2.93 -3.37
C VAL A 134 -18.40 -3.07 -4.53
N VAL A 135 -18.15 -2.41 -5.66
CA VAL A 135 -19.02 -2.48 -6.83
C VAL A 135 -19.05 -3.88 -7.43
N SER A 136 -17.88 -4.48 -7.68
CA SER A 136 -17.79 -5.82 -8.29
C SER A 136 -18.43 -6.90 -7.41
N ARG A 137 -18.20 -6.88 -6.09
CA ARG A 137 -18.81 -7.82 -5.15
C ARG A 137 -20.32 -7.63 -5.02
N ARG A 138 -20.80 -6.38 -4.96
CA ARG A 138 -22.25 -6.09 -4.94
C ARG A 138 -22.92 -6.59 -6.23
N ARG A 139 -22.27 -6.41 -7.39
CA ARG A 139 -22.77 -6.95 -8.66
C ARG A 139 -22.82 -8.48 -8.64
N ALA A 140 -21.76 -9.14 -8.18
CA ALA A 140 -21.73 -10.61 -8.07
C ALA A 140 -22.83 -11.15 -7.15
N LEU A 141 -23.04 -10.53 -5.98
CA LEU A 141 -24.08 -10.94 -5.02
C LEU A 141 -25.51 -10.76 -5.54
N ARG A 142 -25.73 -9.85 -6.51
CA ARG A 142 -27.04 -9.62 -7.14
C ARG A 142 -27.34 -10.58 -8.30
N GLN A 143 -26.38 -11.39 -8.73
CA GLN A 143 -26.60 -12.34 -9.81
C GLN A 143 -27.55 -13.47 -9.35
N PRO A 144 -28.32 -14.06 -10.28
CA PRO A 144 -29.24 -15.15 -9.94
C PRO A 144 -28.47 -16.35 -9.36
N PRO A 145 -29.00 -16.98 -8.30
CA PRO A 145 -28.37 -18.14 -7.69
C PRO A 145 -28.51 -19.37 -8.60
N ARG A 146 -27.48 -20.22 -8.61
CA ARG A 146 -27.45 -21.54 -9.23
C ARG A 146 -26.77 -22.52 -8.28
N THR A 147 -27.38 -23.67 -8.07
CA THR A 147 -26.77 -24.73 -7.27
C THR A 147 -25.85 -25.54 -8.17
N LEU A 148 -24.60 -25.70 -7.75
CA LEU A 148 -23.61 -26.54 -8.42
C LEU A 148 -22.86 -27.36 -7.39
N ASP A 149 -22.46 -28.56 -7.77
CA ASP A 149 -21.52 -29.34 -6.98
C ASP A 149 -20.12 -28.76 -7.14
N VAL A 150 -19.46 -28.55 -6.00
CA VAL A 150 -18.14 -27.96 -5.94
C VAL A 150 -17.26 -28.73 -4.96
N GLY A 151 -15.95 -28.73 -5.23
CA GLY A 151 -14.93 -29.10 -4.26
C GLY A 151 -14.25 -27.84 -3.72
N ARG A 152 -14.08 -27.72 -2.40
CA ARG A 152 -13.19 -26.68 -1.87
C ARG A 152 -11.75 -27.14 -2.00
N VAL A 153 -10.95 -26.27 -2.59
CA VAL A 153 -9.51 -26.44 -2.72
C VAL A 153 -8.81 -25.22 -2.13
N ARG A 154 -7.78 -25.45 -1.33
CA ARG A 154 -6.86 -24.39 -0.90
C ARG A 154 -5.61 -24.48 -1.74
N ILE A 155 -5.18 -23.36 -2.29
CA ILE A 155 -3.94 -23.29 -3.08
C ILE A 155 -2.98 -22.31 -2.40
N ARG A 156 -1.80 -22.79 -2.04
CA ARG A 156 -0.72 -21.99 -1.43
C ARG A 156 0.32 -21.62 -2.47
N SER A 157 0.60 -20.33 -2.59
CA SER A 157 1.67 -19.76 -3.42
C SER A 157 2.57 -18.89 -2.53
N GLY A 158 3.78 -19.37 -2.27
CA GLY A 158 4.73 -18.75 -1.34
C GLY A 158 4.17 -18.64 0.08
N LEU A 159 4.13 -17.40 0.58
CA LEU A 159 3.63 -17.07 1.93
C LEU A 159 2.09 -16.91 1.98
N THR A 160 1.40 -17.00 0.84
CA THR A 160 -0.04 -16.75 0.78
C THR A 160 -0.81 -18.02 0.46
N GLY A 161 -1.84 -18.31 1.25
CA GLY A 161 -2.87 -19.30 0.93
C GLY A 161 -4.11 -18.62 0.39
N ARG A 162 -4.84 -19.27 -0.52
CA ARG A 162 -6.12 -18.78 -1.02
C ARG A 162 -7.12 -19.93 -1.16
N SER A 163 -8.37 -19.69 -0.79
CA SER A 163 -9.49 -20.61 -0.98
C SER A 163 -10.09 -20.48 -2.38
N TRP A 164 -10.38 -21.63 -2.98
CA TRP A 164 -11.00 -21.79 -4.28
C TRP A 164 -12.13 -22.81 -4.19
N LEU A 165 -13.13 -22.65 -5.05
CA LEU A 165 -14.07 -23.71 -5.39
C LEU A 165 -13.75 -24.22 -6.79
N GLU A 166 -13.56 -25.52 -6.91
CA GLU A 166 -13.53 -26.24 -8.17
C GLU A 166 -14.96 -26.68 -8.49
N THR A 167 -15.51 -26.22 -9.62
CA THR A 167 -16.86 -26.59 -10.03
C THR A 167 -16.85 -27.92 -10.78
N ALA A 168 -17.85 -28.78 -10.53
CA ALA A 168 -18.08 -30.02 -11.27
C ALA A 168 -18.64 -29.81 -12.69
N THR A 169 -18.57 -28.58 -13.22
CA THR A 169 -19.01 -28.27 -14.59
C THR A 169 -18.04 -28.84 -15.62
N VAL A 170 -18.51 -29.05 -16.84
CA VAL A 170 -17.65 -29.37 -17.99
C VAL A 170 -17.66 -28.19 -18.95
N PRO A 171 -16.54 -27.48 -19.15
CA PRO A 171 -15.25 -27.61 -18.45
C PRO A 171 -15.28 -27.12 -16.99
N PRO A 172 -14.34 -27.57 -16.13
CA PRO A 172 -14.27 -27.12 -14.74
C PRO A 172 -13.91 -25.63 -14.65
N ARG A 173 -14.36 -24.99 -13.58
CA ARG A 173 -14.08 -23.58 -13.27
C ARG A 173 -13.60 -23.45 -11.85
N TRP A 174 -12.68 -22.50 -11.68
CA TRP A 174 -12.03 -22.21 -10.41
C TRP A 174 -12.50 -20.86 -9.91
N VAL A 175 -13.33 -20.86 -8.87
CA VAL A 175 -13.94 -19.66 -8.30
C VAL A 175 -13.17 -19.26 -7.05
N PRO A 176 -12.38 -18.16 -7.08
CA PRO A 176 -11.64 -17.73 -5.91
C PRO A 176 -12.54 -17.01 -4.91
N LEU A 177 -12.47 -17.42 -3.64
CA LEU A 177 -13.28 -16.85 -2.57
C LEU A 177 -12.42 -16.09 -1.56
N HIS A 178 -13.01 -15.13 -0.87
CA HIS A 178 -12.42 -14.67 0.39
C HIS A 178 -12.59 -15.75 1.45
N PHE A 179 -11.66 -15.77 2.41
CA PHE A 179 -11.81 -16.64 3.56
C PHE A 179 -13.10 -16.35 4.34
N ASP A 180 -13.85 -17.41 4.59
CA ASP A 180 -14.97 -17.48 5.50
C ASP A 180 -14.76 -18.69 6.41
N PRO A 181 -15.00 -18.60 7.73
CA PRO A 181 -14.85 -19.72 8.66
C PRO A 181 -15.64 -20.97 8.29
N ALA A 182 -16.73 -20.88 7.53
CA ALA A 182 -17.49 -22.05 7.10
C ALA A 182 -16.75 -22.87 6.01
N LEU A 183 -15.80 -22.27 5.29
CA LEU A 183 -15.09 -22.93 4.18
C LEU A 183 -14.31 -24.19 4.61
N PRO A 184 -13.51 -24.18 5.70
CA PRO A 184 -12.88 -25.39 6.25
C PRO A 184 -13.79 -26.57 6.52
N ALA A 185 -15.05 -26.32 6.86
CA ALA A 185 -16.02 -27.35 7.18
C ALA A 185 -16.76 -27.92 5.96
N LEU A 186 -16.61 -27.28 4.79
CA LEU A 186 -17.31 -27.71 3.58
C LEU A 186 -16.77 -29.08 3.11
N PRO A 187 -17.62 -30.13 3.03
CA PRO A 187 -17.18 -31.41 2.47
C PRO A 187 -16.87 -31.27 0.97
N SER A 188 -16.08 -32.19 0.43
CA SER A 188 -15.75 -32.22 -0.99
C SER A 188 -16.12 -33.59 -1.59
N PRO A 189 -17.12 -33.68 -2.48
CA PRO A 189 -17.93 -32.60 -3.07
C PRO A 189 -19.05 -32.09 -2.14
N ALA A 190 -19.51 -30.86 -2.37
CA ALA A 190 -20.69 -30.26 -1.74
C ALA A 190 -21.53 -29.47 -2.74
N SER A 191 -22.85 -29.56 -2.64
CA SER A 191 -23.77 -28.71 -3.41
C SER A 191 -23.82 -27.30 -2.81
N VAL A 192 -23.29 -26.31 -3.53
CA VAL A 192 -23.21 -24.90 -3.09
C VAL A 192 -24.01 -24.01 -4.02
N ARG A 193 -24.68 -23.01 -3.45
CA ARG A 193 -25.36 -21.96 -4.24
C ARG A 193 -24.34 -20.92 -4.68
N LEU A 194 -24.11 -20.82 -5.98
CA LEU A 194 -23.31 -19.77 -6.59
C LEU A 194 -24.22 -18.66 -7.14
N ARG A 195 -23.92 -17.41 -6.82
CA ARG A 195 -24.58 -16.23 -7.41
C ARG A 195 -23.85 -15.87 -8.70
N GLY A 196 -24.44 -16.24 -9.82
CA GLY A 196 -23.80 -16.16 -11.13
C GLY A 196 -23.58 -17.51 -11.80
N ASP A 197 -23.20 -17.43 -13.07
CA ASP A 197 -22.79 -18.58 -13.88
C ASP A 197 -21.25 -18.55 -14.05
N PRO A 198 -20.49 -19.50 -13.47
CA PRO A 198 -19.03 -19.52 -13.56
C PRO A 198 -18.50 -19.76 -14.98
N LEU A 199 -19.33 -20.22 -15.92
CA LEU A 199 -18.96 -20.34 -17.32
C LEU A 199 -19.06 -19.01 -18.09
N ARG A 200 -19.86 -18.06 -17.60
CA ARG A 200 -20.17 -16.80 -18.31
C ARG A 200 -19.71 -15.55 -17.57
N HIS A 201 -19.73 -15.58 -16.25
CA HIS A 201 -19.49 -14.41 -15.42
C HIS A 201 -18.07 -14.41 -14.86
N ARG A 202 -17.42 -13.24 -14.94
CA ARG A 202 -16.08 -13.04 -14.42
C ARG A 202 -16.00 -13.13 -12.90
N TYR A 203 -17.05 -12.72 -12.18
CA TYR A 203 -17.10 -12.73 -10.72
C TYR A 203 -18.35 -13.47 -10.28
N VAL A 204 -18.17 -14.48 -9.42
CA VAL A 204 -19.23 -15.34 -8.91
C VAL A 204 -19.07 -15.41 -7.40
N ALA A 205 -20.12 -15.08 -6.65
CA ALA A 205 -20.11 -15.24 -5.19
C ALA A 205 -20.65 -16.62 -4.80
N ALA A 206 -20.21 -17.15 -3.67
CA ALA A 206 -20.77 -18.37 -3.10
C ALA A 206 -21.71 -18.04 -1.94
N GLU A 207 -22.65 -18.94 -1.66
CA GLU A 207 -23.52 -18.89 -0.49
C GLU A 207 -23.34 -20.23 0.24
N ILE A 208 -22.70 -20.18 1.41
CA ILE A 208 -22.33 -21.34 2.23
C ILE A 208 -23.07 -21.23 3.54
N ASP A 209 -23.87 -22.24 3.89
CA ASP A 209 -24.76 -22.23 5.06
C ASP A 209 -25.63 -20.96 5.14
N GLY A 210 -26.16 -20.53 3.98
CA GLY A 210 -26.96 -19.31 3.85
C GLY A 210 -26.17 -18.00 4.00
N ARG A 211 -24.83 -18.06 4.12
CA ARG A 211 -23.96 -16.88 4.26
C ARG A 211 -23.28 -16.54 2.93
N PRO A 212 -23.38 -15.29 2.46
CA PRO A 212 -22.70 -14.88 1.25
C PRO A 212 -21.19 -14.76 1.47
N VAL A 213 -20.44 -15.53 0.70
CA VAL A 213 -18.97 -15.47 0.62
C VAL A 213 -18.58 -14.74 -0.67
N PRO A 214 -18.04 -13.52 -0.58
CA PRO A 214 -17.72 -12.73 -1.76
C PRO A 214 -16.53 -13.32 -2.54
N PRO A 215 -16.48 -13.13 -3.86
CA PRO A 215 -15.32 -13.51 -4.66
C PRO A 215 -14.12 -12.67 -4.26
N SER A 216 -12.94 -13.31 -4.22
CA SER A 216 -11.67 -12.61 -4.04
C SER A 216 -11.00 -12.22 -5.36
N GLY A 217 -11.55 -12.67 -6.49
CA GLY A 217 -10.96 -12.45 -7.81
C GLY A 217 -11.82 -13.01 -8.94
N PRO A 218 -11.30 -12.96 -10.19
CA PRO A 218 -12.02 -13.48 -11.33
C PRO A 218 -11.99 -15.02 -11.37
N VAL A 219 -13.08 -15.61 -11.86
CA VAL A 219 -13.17 -17.05 -12.16
C VAL A 219 -12.06 -17.43 -13.15
N ARG A 220 -11.42 -18.58 -12.93
CA ARG A 220 -10.35 -19.10 -13.79
C ARG A 220 -10.81 -20.37 -14.52
N THR A 221 -10.29 -20.53 -15.72
CA THR A 221 -10.53 -21.68 -16.61
C THR A 221 -9.53 -22.81 -16.41
N ALA A 222 -8.41 -22.53 -15.73
CA ALA A 222 -7.34 -23.47 -15.45
C ALA A 222 -7.03 -23.47 -13.95
N GLU A 223 -6.46 -24.58 -13.48
CA GLU A 223 -6.04 -24.73 -12.09
C GLU A 223 -5.03 -23.64 -11.70
N PRO A 224 -5.26 -22.94 -10.58
CA PRO A 224 -4.32 -21.93 -10.10
C PRO A 224 -2.97 -22.55 -9.70
N ARG A 225 -1.88 -21.86 -10.00
CA ARG A 225 -0.53 -22.32 -9.66
C ARG A 225 -0.31 -22.32 -8.15
N GLY A 226 0.25 -23.42 -7.61
CA GLY A 226 0.67 -23.52 -6.21
C GLY A 226 0.51 -24.93 -5.65
N HIS A 227 0.75 -25.09 -4.35
CA HIS A 227 0.51 -26.33 -3.65
C HIS A 227 -0.98 -26.47 -3.29
N ARG A 228 -1.61 -27.53 -3.77
CA ARG A 228 -3.02 -27.85 -3.57
C ARG A 228 -3.24 -28.63 -2.27
N THR A 229 -4.22 -28.21 -1.49
CA THR A 229 -4.74 -28.94 -0.33
C THR A 229 -6.25 -29.05 -0.48
N ASP A 230 -6.74 -30.27 -0.60
CA ASP A 230 -8.18 -30.56 -0.70
C ASP A 230 -8.83 -30.65 0.68
N ASN A 231 -10.13 -30.33 0.72
CA ASN A 231 -10.95 -30.54 1.90
C ASN A 231 -11.28 -32.03 2.11
N PRO A 232 -11.60 -32.44 3.36
CA PRO A 232 -11.98 -33.81 3.65
C PRO A 232 -13.28 -34.20 2.90
N ALA A 233 -13.34 -35.46 2.46
CA ALA A 233 -14.49 -36.01 1.75
C ALA A 233 -15.72 -36.22 2.65
N ARG A 234 -15.56 -36.21 3.98
CA ARG A 234 -16.64 -36.33 4.95
C ARG A 234 -16.67 -35.12 5.88
N PRO A 235 -17.86 -34.71 6.34
CA PRO A 235 -17.98 -33.71 7.40
C PRO A 235 -17.17 -34.15 8.63
N ASP A 236 -16.31 -33.27 9.10
CA ASP A 236 -15.49 -33.49 10.29
C ASP A 236 -16.13 -32.77 11.48
N ALA A 237 -16.42 -33.51 12.55
CA ALA A 237 -17.01 -32.95 13.77
C ALA A 237 -16.14 -31.84 14.40
N SER A 238 -14.81 -31.90 14.22
CA SER A 238 -13.88 -30.85 14.68
C SER A 238 -13.85 -29.62 13.77
N ALA A 239 -14.52 -29.66 12.61
CA ALA A 239 -14.46 -28.56 11.64
C ALA A 239 -15.13 -27.29 12.16
N ALA A 240 -16.18 -27.40 12.98
CA ALA A 240 -16.82 -26.26 13.63
C ALA A 240 -15.88 -25.59 14.65
N GLU A 241 -15.13 -26.38 15.42
CA GLU A 241 -14.13 -25.89 16.37
C GLU A 241 -12.97 -25.19 15.64
N ARG A 242 -12.45 -25.80 14.57
CA ARG A 242 -11.43 -25.18 13.71
C ARG A 242 -11.93 -23.89 13.06
N ALA A 243 -13.16 -23.88 12.54
CA ALA A 243 -13.80 -22.68 12.01
C ALA A 243 -13.84 -21.54 13.04
N ALA A 244 -14.25 -21.84 14.28
CA ALA A 244 -14.26 -20.88 15.38
C ALA A 244 -12.86 -20.34 15.70
N ALA A 245 -11.82 -21.19 15.69
CA ALA A 245 -10.44 -20.78 15.91
C ALA A 245 -9.92 -19.78 14.84
N TYR A 246 -10.38 -19.91 13.59
CA TYR A 246 -10.01 -18.99 12.52
C TYR A 246 -10.92 -17.77 12.41
N ALA A 247 -12.07 -17.73 13.11
CA ALA A 247 -13.07 -16.66 13.05
C ALA A 247 -12.59 -15.24 13.45
N PRO A 248 -11.61 -15.05 14.36
CA PRO A 248 -11.12 -13.71 14.71
C PRO A 248 -10.31 -13.04 13.58
N LEU A 249 -10.51 -11.74 13.39
CA LEU A 249 -9.72 -10.93 12.44
C LEU A 249 -8.23 -10.88 12.82
N ARG A 250 -7.90 -10.97 14.12
CA ARG A 250 -6.52 -11.06 14.59
C ARG A 250 -5.77 -12.24 13.97
N ARG A 251 -6.44 -13.38 13.76
CA ARG A 251 -5.81 -14.55 13.13
C ARG A 251 -5.50 -14.29 11.66
N GLN A 252 -6.35 -13.53 10.97
CA GLN A 252 -6.08 -13.04 9.61
C GLN A 252 -4.82 -12.16 9.57
N LEU A 253 -4.76 -11.15 10.45
CA LEU A 253 -3.62 -10.24 10.53
C LEU A 253 -2.32 -10.99 10.80
N LEU A 254 -2.33 -11.94 11.74
CA LEU A 254 -1.16 -12.75 12.06
C LEU A 254 -0.72 -13.63 10.88
N ALA A 255 -1.67 -14.18 10.12
CA ALA A 255 -1.35 -14.96 8.92
C ALA A 255 -0.76 -14.10 7.79
N ASP A 256 -1.13 -12.82 7.70
CA ASP A 256 -0.63 -11.90 6.69
C ASP A 256 0.63 -11.12 7.12
N LEU A 257 0.97 -11.11 8.42
CA LEU A 257 2.13 -10.41 8.97
C LEU A 257 3.47 -10.80 8.30
N PRO A 258 3.74 -12.06 7.91
CA PRO A 258 4.96 -12.40 7.16
C PRO A 258 5.14 -11.60 5.85
N LEU A 259 4.07 -11.07 5.27
CA LEU A 259 4.15 -10.23 4.06
C LEU A 259 4.75 -8.84 4.32
N THR A 260 4.82 -8.39 5.58
CA THR A 260 5.42 -7.11 5.94
C THR A 260 6.93 -7.20 6.17
N VAL A 261 7.51 -8.41 6.27
CA VAL A 261 8.93 -8.63 6.54
C VAL A 261 9.86 -7.96 5.51
N PRO A 262 9.55 -7.93 4.20
CA PRO A 262 10.40 -7.23 3.24
C PRO A 262 10.39 -5.70 3.38
N ALA A 263 9.37 -5.11 4.02
CA ALA A 263 9.18 -3.66 4.10
C ALA A 263 10.39 -2.90 4.68
N PRO A 264 10.95 -3.24 5.86
CA PRO A 264 12.11 -2.54 6.41
C PRO A 264 13.38 -2.68 5.56
N LEU A 265 13.54 -3.80 4.84
CA LEU A 265 14.70 -4.04 3.98
C LEU A 265 14.64 -3.19 2.71
N VAL A 266 13.47 -3.15 2.06
CA VAL A 266 13.23 -2.30 0.89
C VAL A 266 13.31 -0.82 1.28
N ALA A 267 12.76 -0.45 2.44
CA ALA A 267 12.84 0.91 2.96
C ALA A 267 14.28 1.32 3.26
N ALA A 268 15.12 0.43 3.80
CA ALA A 268 16.53 0.72 4.06
C ALA A 268 17.28 1.00 2.75
N LEU A 269 17.10 0.16 1.73
CA LEU A 269 17.68 0.38 0.42
C LEU A 269 17.24 1.73 -0.18
N TRP A 270 15.94 2.02 -0.12
CA TRP A 270 15.40 3.30 -0.61
C TRP A 270 16.01 4.49 0.14
N THR A 271 16.09 4.41 1.46
CA THR A 271 16.61 5.48 2.31
C THR A 271 18.07 5.81 1.98
N VAL A 272 18.89 4.80 1.68
CA VAL A 272 20.28 4.99 1.24
C VAL A 272 20.34 5.70 -0.12
N VAL A 273 19.48 5.31 -1.07
CA VAL A 273 19.44 5.91 -2.41
C VAL A 273 18.94 7.35 -2.39
N ASP A 274 17.96 7.64 -1.53
CA ASP A 274 17.33 8.96 -1.39
C ASP A 274 18.17 9.94 -0.53
N GLY A 275 19.24 9.45 0.12
CA GLY A 275 19.99 10.22 1.12
C GLY A 275 19.14 10.57 2.35
N GLY A 276 18.11 9.78 2.62
CA GLY A 276 17.17 10.01 3.70
C GLY A 276 17.70 9.59 5.07
N GLY A 277 17.11 10.13 6.12
CA GLY A 277 17.40 9.72 7.50
C GLY A 277 16.50 8.61 8.02
N PHE A 278 16.57 8.37 9.33
CA PHE A 278 15.71 7.42 10.04
C PHE A 278 14.21 7.69 9.83
N GLY A 279 13.81 8.97 9.72
CA GLY A 279 12.43 9.36 9.43
C GLY A 279 11.93 8.81 8.09
N THR A 280 12.72 8.94 7.03
CA THR A 280 12.42 8.40 5.68
C THR A 280 12.31 6.87 5.72
N TRP A 281 13.22 6.21 6.42
CA TRP A 281 13.18 4.76 6.61
C TRP A 281 11.90 4.29 7.30
N LEU A 282 11.54 4.93 8.42
CA LEU A 282 10.35 4.59 9.19
C LEU A 282 9.06 4.82 8.39
N ALA A 283 8.97 5.98 7.72
CA ALA A 283 7.86 6.34 6.85
C ALA A 283 7.66 5.31 5.72
N THR A 284 8.74 4.98 5.01
CA THR A 284 8.72 4.03 3.90
C THR A 284 8.38 2.62 4.38
N THR A 285 8.93 2.20 5.52
CA THR A 285 8.62 0.91 6.15
C THR A 285 7.14 0.80 6.49
N ALA A 286 6.58 1.82 7.14
CA ALA A 286 5.17 1.84 7.52
C ALA A 286 4.24 1.78 6.29
N LEU A 287 4.56 2.54 5.25
CA LEU A 287 3.78 2.56 4.01
C LEU A 287 3.82 1.20 3.30
N LEU A 288 5.00 0.60 3.13
CA LEU A 288 5.17 -0.71 2.49
C LEU A 288 4.49 -1.83 3.28
N ALA A 289 4.60 -1.81 4.61
CA ALA A 289 3.92 -2.78 5.48
C ALA A 289 2.39 -2.67 5.36
N ALA A 290 1.85 -1.45 5.39
CA ALA A 290 0.42 -1.21 5.21
C ALA A 290 -0.07 -1.68 3.82
N LEU A 291 0.70 -1.41 2.76
CA LEU A 291 0.39 -1.85 1.39
C LEU A 291 0.46 -3.37 1.22
N ALA A 292 1.38 -4.05 1.92
CA ALA A 292 1.46 -5.51 1.92
C ALA A 292 0.19 -6.13 2.53
N LEU A 293 -0.26 -5.63 3.68
CA LEU A 293 -1.50 -6.06 4.33
C LEU A 293 -2.74 -5.74 3.47
N PHE A 294 -2.79 -4.56 2.88
CA PHE A 294 -3.84 -4.19 1.93
C PHE A 294 -3.89 -5.14 0.73
N THR A 295 -2.74 -5.48 0.15
CA THR A 295 -2.65 -6.43 -0.97
C THR A 295 -3.12 -7.83 -0.57
N ALA A 296 -2.79 -8.28 0.64
CA ALA A 296 -3.27 -9.55 1.18
C ALA A 296 -4.80 -9.56 1.30
N ALA A 297 -5.38 -8.48 1.85
CA ALA A 297 -6.82 -8.30 1.97
C ALA A 297 -7.51 -8.27 0.60
N VAL A 298 -6.91 -7.59 -0.38
CA VAL A 298 -7.40 -7.53 -1.77
C VAL A 298 -7.44 -8.91 -2.42
N ARG A 299 -6.38 -9.71 -2.22
CA ARG A 299 -6.26 -11.06 -2.78
C ARG A 299 -7.12 -12.10 -2.06
N GLY A 300 -7.56 -11.80 -0.84
CA GLY A 300 -8.40 -12.68 -0.03
C GLY A 300 -7.63 -13.89 0.50
N THR A 301 -6.55 -13.62 1.25
CA THR A 301 -5.73 -14.66 1.87
C THR A 301 -6.54 -15.55 2.83
N ASP A 302 -6.09 -16.79 2.97
CA ASP A 302 -6.69 -17.82 3.82
C ASP A 302 -5.77 -18.11 5.02
N PRO A 303 -6.23 -17.87 6.28
CA PRO A 303 -5.41 -17.99 7.49
C PRO A 303 -5.32 -19.42 8.04
N THR A 304 -5.81 -20.43 7.32
CA THR A 304 -5.88 -21.84 7.77
C THR A 304 -4.55 -22.60 7.70
N THR A 305 -3.43 -21.90 7.56
CA THR A 305 -2.07 -22.48 7.49
C THR A 305 -1.68 -23.18 8.78
#